data_AF-A0A1T1DQY6-F1
#
_entry.id   AF-A0A1T1DQY6-F1
#
_cell.length_a   1.000
_cell.length_b   1.000
_cell.length_c   1.000
_cell.angle_alpha   90.00
_cell.angle_beta   90.00
_cell.angle_gamma   90.00
#
_symmetry.space_group_name_H-M   'P 1'
#
loop_
_entity.id
_entity.type
_entity.pdbx_description
1 polymer ?
#
loop_
_entity_poly.entity_id
_entity_poly.type
_entity_poly.pdbx_seq_one_letter_code
_entity_poly.pdbx_strand_id
1 'polypeptide(L)'
;MLKSAILRLKEKVTESNNISKSDIAEQNPNLEKLNGEVTKLLEAGSLLPETEKIAEWARSQGLEEAQANVFAQDTVDSYFKNSEEETKKSNDQEKENVQKSELLSKEIKDTFEILKAGQETLAEAIEYLLEKSEENSKLKTEFLALKSQVGNFTKEKEENKNLVLTNYQKSNLQFGKNDKEKISNAIIKGIEQGRCQIEDISFFEATYKLSDRAEKFLNENKENII
;
A
#
# COMPACT_ATOMS: atom_id res chain seq x y z
N MET A 1 -97.31 -12.07 45.52
CA MET A 1 -95.82 -12.13 45.46
C MET A 1 -95.27 -12.18 44.03
N LEU A 2 -95.89 -12.92 43.10
CA LEU A 2 -95.41 -12.99 41.70
C LEU A 2 -95.61 -11.68 40.91
N LYS A 3 -96.77 -11.03 41.10
CA LYS A 3 -97.08 -9.74 40.44
C LYS A 3 -96.11 -8.61 40.82
N SER A 4 -95.65 -8.58 42.07
CA SER A 4 -94.66 -7.61 42.56
C SER A 4 -93.25 -7.87 42.03
N ALA A 5 -92.88 -9.13 41.80
CA ALA A 5 -91.61 -9.49 41.17
C ALA A 5 -91.60 -9.11 39.68
N ILE A 6 -92.72 -9.33 38.97
CA ILE A 6 -92.89 -8.91 37.57
C ILE A 6 -92.84 -7.39 37.44
N LEU A 7 -93.44 -6.64 38.37
CA LEU A 7 -93.40 -5.18 38.37
C LEU A 7 -91.98 -4.64 38.57
N ARG A 8 -91.20 -5.22 39.50
CA ARG A 8 -89.79 -4.89 39.68
C ARG A 8 -88.92 -5.24 38.47
N LEU A 9 -89.18 -6.35 37.80
CA LEU A 9 -88.49 -6.71 36.56
C LEU A 9 -88.84 -5.74 35.42
N LYS A 10 -90.11 -5.34 35.32
CA LYS A 10 -90.57 -4.40 34.30
C LYS A 10 -89.96 -3.01 34.50
N GLU A 11 -89.92 -2.53 35.75
CA GLU A 11 -89.29 -1.27 36.15
C GLU A 11 -87.78 -1.28 35.87
N LYS A 12 -87.09 -2.38 36.24
CA LYS A 12 -85.65 -2.56 35.99
C LYS A 12 -85.29 -2.68 34.50
N VAL A 13 -86.20 -3.19 33.67
CA VAL A 13 -86.05 -3.24 32.20
C VAL A 13 -86.35 -1.88 31.56
N THR A 14 -87.26 -1.08 32.12
CA THR A 14 -87.53 0.27 31.61
C THR A 14 -86.46 1.28 32.00
N GLU A 15 -85.81 1.14 33.16
CA GLU A 15 -84.68 2.00 33.55
C GLU A 15 -83.39 1.66 32.80
N SER A 16 -83.18 0.38 32.44
CA SER A 16 -82.00 -0.03 31.65
C SER A 16 -82.16 0.07 30.13
N ASN A 17 -83.37 0.30 29.61
CA ASN A 17 -83.65 0.44 28.17
C ASN A 17 -84.02 1.86 27.72
N ASN A 18 -83.69 2.91 28.47
CA ASN A 18 -83.65 4.27 27.92
C ASN A 18 -82.38 4.53 27.11
N ILE A 19 -82.09 3.60 26.19
CA ILE A 19 -81.28 3.86 25.00
C ILE A 19 -82.31 4.04 23.89
N SER A 20 -82.54 5.29 23.50
CA SER A 20 -83.51 5.67 22.47
C SER A 20 -83.32 4.85 21.20
N LYS A 21 -84.44 4.29 20.70
CA LYS A 21 -84.60 3.69 19.36
C LYS A 21 -84.53 4.73 18.22
N SER A 22 -83.57 5.66 18.28
CA SER A 22 -83.28 6.62 17.21
C SER A 22 -81.92 6.39 16.54
N ASP A 23 -81.05 5.51 17.06
CA ASP A 23 -79.73 5.25 16.47
C ASP A 23 -79.59 3.80 15.97
N ILE A 24 -80.62 3.27 15.31
CA ILE A 24 -80.44 2.12 14.39
C ILE A 24 -79.80 2.68 13.12
N ALA A 25 -78.52 3.04 13.23
CA ALA A 25 -77.60 2.90 12.12
C ALA A 25 -76.94 1.53 12.32
N GLU A 26 -76.94 0.70 11.29
CA GLU A 26 -76.11 -0.48 11.18
C GLU A 26 -74.65 -0.10 11.46
N GLN A 27 -74.25 -0.12 12.72
CA GLN A 27 -72.85 0.02 13.10
C GLN A 27 -72.23 -1.36 13.02
N ASN A 28 -71.97 -1.81 11.80
CA ASN A 28 -70.78 -2.65 11.63
C ASN A 28 -69.61 -1.82 12.17
N PRO A 29 -68.92 -2.27 13.24
CA PRO A 29 -67.74 -1.58 13.73
C PRO A 29 -66.77 -1.41 12.55
N ASN A 30 -66.27 -0.18 12.35
CA ASN A 30 -65.37 0.09 11.24
C ASN A 30 -64.06 -0.67 11.47
N LEU A 31 -63.87 -1.76 10.73
CA LEU A 31 -62.72 -2.66 10.84
C LEU A 31 -61.39 -1.92 10.66
N GLU A 32 -61.36 -0.88 9.83
CA GLU A 32 -60.17 -0.05 9.61
C GLU A 32 -59.79 0.74 10.89
N LYS A 33 -60.80 1.26 11.59
CA LYS A 33 -60.60 1.95 12.87
C LYS A 33 -60.12 0.99 13.95
N LEU A 34 -60.70 -0.22 14.03
CA LEU A 34 -60.27 -1.24 14.98
C LEU A 34 -58.85 -1.72 14.71
N ASN A 35 -58.47 -1.91 13.44
CA ASN A 35 -57.09 -2.26 13.07
C ASN A 35 -56.09 -1.20 13.58
N GLY A 36 -56.42 0.08 13.41
CA GLY A 36 -55.60 1.17 13.92
C GLY A 36 -55.50 1.22 15.46
N GLU A 37 -56.58 0.87 16.17
CA GLU A 37 -56.59 0.83 17.63
C GLU A 37 -55.86 -0.39 18.20
N VAL A 38 -56.03 -1.59 17.61
CA VAL A 38 -55.27 -2.78 18.01
C VAL A 38 -53.79 -2.61 17.79
N THR A 39 -53.38 -2.09 16.63
CA THR A 39 -51.96 -1.89 16.32
C THR A 39 -51.31 -0.98 17.37
N LYS A 40 -51.98 0.13 17.74
CA LYS A 40 -51.51 1.02 18.81
C LYS A 40 -51.43 0.34 20.18
N LEU A 41 -52.39 -0.53 20.51
CA LEU A 41 -52.40 -1.25 21.78
C LEU A 41 -51.32 -2.33 21.86
N LEU A 42 -51.04 -2.99 20.73
CA LEU A 42 -49.94 -3.95 20.59
C LEU A 42 -48.57 -3.25 20.67
N GLU A 43 -48.39 -2.14 19.95
CA GLU A 43 -47.17 -1.33 20.02
C GLU A 43 -46.93 -0.72 21.42
N ALA A 44 -48.01 -0.30 22.10
CA ALA A 44 -47.94 0.21 23.47
C ALA A 44 -47.76 -0.89 24.53
N GLY A 45 -47.78 -2.17 24.15
CA GLY A 45 -47.67 -3.32 25.06
C GLY A 45 -48.86 -3.48 26.02
N SER A 46 -49.98 -2.78 25.77
CA SER A 46 -51.19 -2.83 26.60
C SER A 46 -52.08 -4.02 26.27
N LEU A 47 -51.89 -4.62 25.09
CA LEU A 47 -52.54 -5.84 24.63
C LEU A 47 -51.45 -6.83 24.19
N LEU A 48 -51.60 -8.09 24.56
CA LEU A 48 -50.67 -9.14 24.12
C LEU A 48 -51.05 -9.59 22.70
N PRO A 49 -50.06 -9.91 21.82
CA PRO A 49 -50.29 -10.40 20.46
C PRO A 49 -50.73 -11.88 20.47
N GLU A 50 -51.76 -12.19 21.25
CA GLU A 50 -52.39 -13.50 21.37
C GLU A 50 -53.78 -13.44 20.74
N THR A 51 -54.11 -14.45 19.93
CA THR A 51 -55.40 -14.53 19.22
C THR A 51 -56.59 -14.45 20.17
N GLU A 52 -56.49 -15.09 21.34
CA GLU A 52 -57.53 -15.09 22.36
C GLU A 52 -57.75 -13.68 22.96
N LYS A 53 -56.66 -12.96 23.27
CA LYS A 53 -56.72 -11.61 23.86
C LYS A 53 -57.23 -10.57 22.87
N ILE A 54 -56.82 -10.66 21.61
CA ILE A 54 -57.31 -9.77 20.56
C ILE A 54 -58.77 -10.08 20.23
N ALA A 55 -59.19 -11.35 20.26
CA ALA A 55 -60.60 -11.72 20.06
C ALA A 55 -61.50 -11.25 21.22
N GLU A 56 -61.05 -11.37 22.47
CA GLU A 56 -61.75 -10.81 23.65
C GLU A 56 -61.90 -9.29 23.54
N TRP A 57 -60.83 -8.60 23.12
CA TRP A 57 -60.86 -7.17 22.88
C TRP A 57 -61.81 -6.80 21.73
N ALA A 58 -61.76 -7.49 20.59
CA ALA A 58 -62.61 -7.22 19.43
C ALA A 58 -64.09 -7.46 19.75
N ARG A 59 -64.41 -8.47 20.56
CA ARG A 59 -65.75 -8.69 21.13
C ARG A 59 -66.19 -7.52 22.01
N SER A 60 -65.30 -6.96 22.83
CA SER A 60 -65.60 -5.78 23.65
C SER A 60 -65.89 -4.52 22.83
N GLN A 61 -65.38 -4.47 21.58
CA GLN A 61 -65.64 -3.39 20.62
C GLN A 61 -66.90 -3.63 19.77
N GLY A 62 -67.64 -4.71 20.01
CA GLY A 62 -68.91 -4.99 19.34
C GLY A 62 -68.82 -5.90 18.10
N LEU A 63 -67.69 -6.59 17.87
CA LEU A 63 -67.65 -7.63 16.83
C LEU A 63 -68.38 -8.90 17.28
N GLU A 64 -69.06 -9.54 16.34
CA GLU A 64 -69.61 -10.89 16.51
C GLU A 64 -68.47 -11.90 16.73
N GLU A 65 -68.71 -12.95 17.51
CA GLU A 65 -67.70 -13.94 17.91
C GLU A 65 -66.92 -14.54 16.72
N ALA A 66 -67.61 -14.88 15.63
CA ALA A 66 -66.97 -15.40 14.43
C ALA A 66 -66.08 -14.35 13.75
N GLN A 67 -66.51 -13.09 13.69
CA GLN A 67 -65.76 -11.99 13.08
C GLN A 67 -64.57 -11.58 13.95
N ALA A 68 -64.73 -11.56 15.28
CA ALA A 68 -63.66 -11.26 16.23
C ALA A 68 -62.52 -12.28 16.16
N ASN A 69 -62.83 -13.57 16.00
CA ASN A 69 -61.83 -14.62 15.85
C ASN A 69 -61.03 -14.47 14.54
N VAL A 70 -61.72 -14.21 13.42
CA VAL A 70 -61.07 -13.98 12.11
C VAL A 70 -60.20 -12.73 12.16
N PHE A 71 -60.71 -11.64 12.74
CA PHE A 71 -60.00 -10.38 12.92
C PHE A 71 -58.73 -10.56 13.78
N ALA A 72 -58.83 -11.28 14.89
CA ALA A 72 -57.69 -11.55 15.76
C ALA A 72 -56.61 -12.36 15.05
N GLN A 73 -57.00 -13.36 14.27
CA GLN A 73 -56.07 -14.19 13.51
C GLN A 73 -55.35 -13.38 12.42
N ASP A 74 -56.08 -12.54 11.67
CA ASP A 74 -55.49 -11.66 10.64
C ASP A 74 -54.54 -10.61 11.23
N THR A 75 -54.89 -10.07 12.40
CA THR A 75 -54.05 -9.10 13.12
C THR A 75 -52.75 -9.74 13.62
N VAL A 76 -52.83 -10.92 14.25
CA VAL A 76 -51.66 -11.67 14.71
C VAL A 76 -50.76 -12.06 13.54
N ASP A 77 -51.35 -12.59 12.48
CA ASP A 77 -50.60 -12.97 11.28
C ASP A 77 -49.90 -11.76 10.67
N SER A 78 -50.56 -10.60 10.60
CA SER A 78 -49.97 -9.36 10.07
C SER A 78 -48.88 -8.79 10.98
N TYR A 79 -49.08 -8.84 12.31
CA TYR A 79 -48.10 -8.39 13.31
C TYR A 79 -46.79 -9.20 13.22
N PHE A 80 -46.88 -10.52 13.05
CA PHE A 80 -45.70 -11.38 12.94
C PHE A 80 -45.14 -11.49 11.51
N LYS A 81 -45.96 -11.38 10.44
CA LYS A 81 -45.46 -11.39 9.04
C LYS A 81 -44.58 -10.19 8.72
N ASN A 82 -44.90 -9.00 9.24
CA ASN A 82 -44.03 -7.84 9.09
C ASN A 82 -42.66 -8.05 9.76
N SER A 83 -42.60 -8.82 10.85
CA SER A 83 -41.33 -9.17 11.51
C SER A 83 -40.48 -10.14 10.68
N GLU A 84 -41.10 -11.04 9.90
CA GLU A 84 -40.38 -12.00 9.04
C GLU A 84 -39.80 -11.37 7.77
N GLU A 85 -40.46 -10.34 7.21
CA GLU A 85 -39.92 -9.59 6.06
C GLU A 85 -38.81 -8.60 6.46
N GLU A 86 -38.92 -7.97 7.63
CA GLU A 86 -37.85 -7.12 8.17
C GLU A 86 -36.60 -7.93 8.57
N THR A 87 -36.78 -9.11 9.17
CA THR A 87 -35.64 -9.97 9.51
C THR A 87 -34.92 -10.47 8.27
N LYS A 88 -35.61 -10.85 7.18
CA LYS A 88 -34.95 -11.28 5.92
C LYS A 88 -34.16 -10.14 5.24
N LYS A 89 -34.70 -8.92 5.18
CA LYS A 89 -33.97 -7.75 4.65
C LYS A 89 -32.75 -7.38 5.50
N SER A 90 -32.86 -7.48 6.83
CA SER A 90 -31.72 -7.22 7.73
C SER A 90 -30.60 -8.27 7.57
N ASN A 91 -30.96 -9.54 7.37
CA ASN A 91 -30.01 -10.65 7.26
C ASN A 91 -29.24 -10.63 5.92
N ASP A 92 -29.89 -10.20 4.83
CA ASP A 92 -29.20 -9.98 3.54
C ASP A 92 -28.28 -8.74 3.58
N GLN A 93 -28.69 -7.66 4.25
CA GLN A 93 -27.80 -6.51 4.49
C GLN A 93 -26.62 -6.87 5.41
N GLU A 94 -26.81 -7.69 6.44
CA GLU A 94 -25.74 -8.16 7.31
C GLU A 94 -24.74 -9.04 6.55
N LYS A 95 -25.23 -9.98 5.72
CA LYS A 95 -24.35 -10.82 4.87
C LYS A 95 -23.57 -10.01 3.84
N GLU A 96 -24.19 -9.01 3.21
CA GLU A 96 -23.50 -8.13 2.26
C GLU A 96 -22.44 -7.28 2.98
N ASN A 97 -22.72 -6.82 4.19
CA ASN A 97 -21.79 -6.02 4.98
C ASN A 97 -20.61 -6.86 5.53
N VAL A 98 -20.86 -8.11 5.93
CA VAL A 98 -19.82 -9.07 6.32
C VAL A 98 -18.91 -9.38 5.13
N GLN A 99 -19.46 -9.66 3.93
CA GLN A 99 -18.66 -9.89 2.73
C GLN A 99 -17.82 -8.68 2.31
N LYS A 100 -18.38 -7.46 2.41
CA LYS A 100 -17.62 -6.21 2.17
C LYS A 100 -16.51 -6.03 3.19
N SER A 101 -16.76 -6.31 4.47
CA SER A 101 -15.74 -6.21 5.51
C SER A 101 -14.60 -7.20 5.31
N GLU A 102 -14.90 -8.41 4.83
CA GLU A 102 -13.92 -9.46 4.57
C GLU A 102 -13.05 -9.10 3.36
N LEU A 103 -13.66 -8.58 2.28
CA LEU A 103 -12.93 -8.03 1.12
C LEU A 103 -12.01 -6.87 1.50
N LEU A 104 -12.51 -5.90 2.27
CA LEU A 104 -11.72 -4.77 2.76
C LEU A 104 -10.55 -5.23 3.63
N SER A 105 -10.78 -6.21 4.52
CA SER A 105 -9.71 -6.75 5.38
C SER A 105 -8.60 -7.42 4.58
N LYS A 106 -8.97 -8.11 3.49
CA LYS A 106 -8.02 -8.75 2.58
C LYS A 106 -7.23 -7.72 1.78
N GLU A 107 -7.91 -6.70 1.27
CA GLU A 107 -7.28 -5.60 0.53
C GLU A 107 -6.31 -4.78 1.41
N ILE A 108 -6.67 -4.56 2.68
CA ILE A 108 -5.78 -3.95 3.70
C ILE A 108 -4.56 -4.84 3.96
N LYS A 109 -4.74 -6.16 4.02
CA LYS A 109 -3.64 -7.10 4.23
C LYS A 109 -2.69 -7.13 3.04
N ASP A 110 -3.23 -7.19 1.82
CA ASP A 110 -2.46 -7.20 0.58
C ASP A 110 -1.66 -5.89 0.44
N THR A 111 -2.27 -4.74 0.72
CA THR A 111 -1.59 -3.44 0.73
C THR A 111 -0.52 -3.34 1.82
N PHE A 112 -0.75 -3.93 2.99
CA PHE A 112 0.24 -4.01 4.06
C PHE A 112 1.45 -4.90 3.67
N GLU A 113 1.21 -6.03 3.00
CA GLU A 113 2.29 -6.90 2.50
C GLU A 113 3.13 -6.18 1.43
N ILE A 114 2.50 -5.44 0.51
CA ILE A 114 3.21 -4.60 -0.46
C ILE A 114 4.04 -3.52 0.24
N LEU A 115 3.47 -2.86 1.25
CA LEU A 115 4.19 -1.84 2.00
C LEU A 115 5.41 -2.42 2.73
N LYS A 116 5.26 -3.61 3.33
CA LYS A 116 6.34 -4.32 4.01
C LYS A 116 7.46 -4.68 3.03
N ALA A 117 7.13 -5.24 1.87
CA ALA A 117 8.12 -5.52 0.83
C ALA A 117 8.84 -4.25 0.37
N GLY A 118 8.10 -3.13 0.20
CA GLY A 118 8.69 -1.84 -0.14
C GLY A 118 9.65 -1.31 0.94
N GLN A 119 9.35 -1.52 2.22
CA GLN A 119 10.26 -1.17 3.32
C GLN A 119 11.53 -2.01 3.32
N GLU A 120 11.44 -3.30 3.04
CA GLU A 120 12.60 -4.20 2.92
C GLU A 120 13.51 -3.75 1.76
N THR A 121 12.93 -3.43 0.59
CA THR A 121 13.68 -2.89 -0.56
C THR A 121 14.34 -1.55 -0.25
N LEU A 122 13.64 -0.66 0.47
CA LEU A 122 14.21 0.62 0.88
C LEU A 122 15.37 0.44 1.87
N ALA A 123 15.27 -0.51 2.80
CA ALA A 123 16.35 -0.82 3.73
C ALA A 123 17.59 -1.33 3.00
N GLU A 124 17.43 -2.24 2.03
CA GLU A 124 18.53 -2.75 1.20
C GLU A 124 19.18 -1.62 0.38
N ALA A 125 18.38 -0.72 -0.20
CA ALA A 125 18.89 0.43 -0.93
C ALA A 125 19.69 1.40 -0.03
N ILE A 126 19.25 1.61 1.21
CA ILE A 126 19.98 2.43 2.19
C ILE A 126 21.32 1.79 2.56
N GLU A 127 21.33 0.47 2.80
CA GLU A 127 22.56 -0.27 3.11
C GLU A 127 23.57 -0.18 1.96
N TYR A 128 23.12 -0.37 0.72
CA TYR A 128 23.95 -0.20 -0.47
C TYR A 128 24.54 1.23 -0.59
N LEU A 129 23.73 2.26 -0.35
CA LEU A 129 24.21 3.64 -0.39
C LEU A 129 25.22 3.94 0.72
N LEU A 130 25.05 3.37 1.91
CA LEU A 130 26.00 3.50 3.01
C LEU A 130 27.34 2.83 2.67
N GLU A 131 27.32 1.62 2.12
CA GLU A 131 28.52 0.92 1.65
C GLU A 131 29.26 1.74 0.59
N LYS A 132 28.55 2.26 -0.43
CA LYS A 132 29.14 3.13 -1.46
C LYS A 132 29.68 4.44 -0.91
N SER A 133 29.05 5.00 0.12
CA SER A 133 29.56 6.18 0.81
C SER A 133 30.87 5.90 1.54
N GLU A 134 30.99 4.74 2.20
CA GLU A 134 32.22 4.34 2.88
C GLU A 134 33.36 4.08 1.89
N GLU A 135 33.09 3.38 0.79
CA GLU A 135 34.03 3.20 -0.33
C GLU A 135 34.53 4.54 -0.87
N ASN A 136 33.62 5.49 -1.12
CA ASN A 136 33.98 6.84 -1.59
C ASN A 136 34.86 7.60 -0.59
N SER A 137 34.63 7.42 0.71
CA SER A 137 35.48 8.00 1.74
C SER A 137 36.89 7.41 1.70
N LYS A 138 37.02 6.08 1.58
CA LYS A 138 38.31 5.39 1.42
C LYS A 138 39.04 5.87 0.17
N LEU A 139 38.37 5.88 -0.99
CA LEU A 139 38.90 6.41 -2.25
C LEU A 139 39.38 7.85 -2.13
N LYS A 140 38.63 8.71 -1.42
CA LYS A 140 39.03 10.10 -1.18
C LYS A 140 40.32 10.17 -0.36
N THR A 141 40.48 9.33 0.66
CA THR A 141 41.72 9.30 1.46
C THR A 141 42.91 8.80 0.64
N GLU A 142 42.75 7.75 -0.16
CA GLU A 142 43.78 7.24 -1.06
C GLU A 142 44.16 8.28 -2.11
N PHE A 143 43.18 8.98 -2.70
CA PHE A 143 43.41 10.06 -3.65
C PHE A 143 44.22 11.21 -3.03
N LEU A 144 43.92 11.61 -1.79
CA LEU A 144 44.69 12.62 -1.08
C LEU A 144 46.11 12.14 -0.78
N ALA A 145 46.30 10.88 -0.41
CA ALA A 145 47.61 10.29 -0.19
C ALA A 145 48.44 10.27 -1.48
N LEU A 146 47.86 9.82 -2.60
CA LEU A 146 48.47 9.86 -3.94
C LEU A 146 48.82 11.28 -4.35
N LYS A 147 47.91 12.24 -4.16
CA LYS A 147 48.17 13.66 -4.43
C LYS A 147 49.35 14.18 -3.61
N SER A 148 49.46 13.78 -2.35
CA SER A 148 50.61 14.12 -1.50
C SER A 148 51.90 13.47 -2.01
N GLN A 149 51.88 12.20 -2.39
CA GLN A 149 53.04 11.51 -2.95
C GLN A 149 53.50 12.18 -4.24
N VAL A 150 52.61 12.48 -5.18
CA VAL A 150 52.91 13.20 -6.43
C VAL A 150 53.45 14.61 -6.15
N GLY A 151 52.86 15.32 -5.18
CA GLY A 151 53.35 16.62 -4.73
C GLY A 151 54.78 16.55 -4.17
N ASN A 152 55.09 15.50 -3.41
CA ASN A 152 56.43 15.25 -2.87
C ASN A 152 57.44 14.92 -3.97
N PHE A 153 57.11 14.07 -4.94
CA PHE A 153 57.99 13.81 -6.10
C PHE A 153 58.28 15.07 -6.92
N THR A 154 57.32 15.99 -7.01
CA THR A 154 57.50 17.27 -7.72
C THR A 154 58.49 18.17 -6.97
N LYS A 155 58.42 18.21 -5.63
CA LYS A 155 59.34 18.97 -4.77
C LYS A 155 60.73 18.33 -4.66
N GLU A 156 60.79 17.00 -4.57
CA GLU A 156 62.03 16.23 -4.49
C GLU A 156 62.86 16.39 -5.78
N LYS A 157 62.20 16.63 -6.93
CA LYS A 157 62.84 17.00 -8.21
C LYS A 157 63.36 18.44 -8.23
N GLU A 158 62.89 19.32 -7.35
CA GLU A 158 63.40 20.69 -7.21
C GLU A 158 64.54 20.76 -6.18
N GLU A 159 64.46 20.01 -5.07
CA GLU A 159 65.50 19.96 -4.03
C GLU A 159 66.75 19.19 -4.49
N ASN A 160 66.62 18.13 -5.30
CA ASN A 160 67.78 17.40 -5.85
C ASN A 160 68.44 18.06 -7.08
N LYS A 161 68.06 19.28 -7.48
CA LYS A 161 68.82 20.02 -8.50
C LYS A 161 70.14 20.59 -7.99
N ASN A 162 70.41 20.53 -6.68
CA ASN A 162 71.60 21.17 -6.10
C ASN A 162 72.69 20.24 -5.58
N LEU A 163 72.55 18.91 -5.63
CA LEU A 163 73.65 18.02 -5.25
C LEU A 163 73.69 16.82 -6.19
N VAL A 164 74.72 16.82 -7.04
CA VAL A 164 75.55 15.71 -7.53
C VAL A 164 76.00 16.04 -8.96
N LEU A 165 77.16 16.69 -9.05
CA LEU A 165 78.07 16.60 -10.20
C LEU A 165 78.62 15.17 -10.24
N THR A 166 77.84 14.20 -10.73
CA THR A 166 78.43 12.99 -11.30
C THR A 166 78.62 13.25 -12.79
N ASN A 167 79.87 13.14 -13.22
CA ASN A 167 80.28 13.12 -14.61
C ASN A 167 79.57 11.96 -15.32
N TYR A 168 78.35 12.20 -15.78
CA TYR A 168 77.78 11.42 -16.87
C TYR A 168 78.32 12.02 -18.16
N GLN A 169 79.18 11.23 -18.81
CA GLN A 169 79.63 11.48 -20.17
C GLN A 169 78.37 11.64 -21.03
N LYS A 170 78.05 12.88 -21.39
CA LYS A 170 76.95 13.22 -22.31
C LYS A 170 77.24 12.56 -23.66
N SER A 171 76.57 11.46 -23.98
CA SER A 171 76.34 11.09 -25.38
C SER A 171 75.31 12.09 -25.94
N ASN A 172 75.80 13.24 -26.39
CA ASN A 172 75.01 14.17 -27.20
C ASN A 172 74.76 13.54 -28.58
N LEU A 173 73.77 12.67 -28.72
CA LEU A 173 73.11 12.50 -30.01
C LEU A 173 71.92 13.45 -30.05
N GLN A 174 72.16 14.66 -30.59
CA GLN A 174 71.08 15.53 -31.04
C GLN A 174 70.59 14.99 -32.38
N PHE A 175 69.43 14.35 -32.37
CA PHE A 175 68.80 13.85 -33.59
C PHE A 175 67.98 14.96 -34.25
N GLY A 176 68.17 15.17 -35.55
CA GLY A 176 67.37 16.11 -36.31
C GLY A 176 65.92 15.64 -36.41
N LYS A 177 64.97 16.55 -36.68
CA LYS A 177 63.54 16.18 -36.83
C LYS A 177 63.29 15.05 -37.85
N ASN A 178 64.18 14.90 -38.84
CA ASN A 178 64.10 13.87 -39.88
C ASN A 178 64.62 12.49 -39.42
N ASP A 179 65.29 12.40 -38.28
CA ASP A 179 65.80 11.15 -37.71
C ASP A 179 64.83 10.55 -36.69
N LYS A 180 63.81 11.31 -36.26
CA LYS A 180 62.82 10.87 -35.28
C LYS A 180 62.08 9.61 -35.73
N GLU A 181 61.58 9.60 -36.96
CA GLU A 181 60.83 8.46 -37.50
C GLU A 181 61.73 7.24 -37.70
N LYS A 182 62.98 7.46 -38.14
CA LYS A 182 63.96 6.36 -38.30
C LYS A 182 64.28 5.70 -36.97
N ILE A 183 64.47 6.51 -35.92
CA ILE A 183 64.79 6.02 -34.58
C ILE A 183 63.56 5.36 -33.95
N SER A 184 62.37 5.95 -34.10
CA SER A 184 61.11 5.35 -33.65
C SER A 184 60.92 3.97 -34.29
N ASN A 185 61.06 3.87 -35.62
CA ASN A 185 60.96 2.60 -36.34
C ASN A 185 62.04 1.59 -35.94
N ALA A 186 63.27 2.06 -35.65
CA ALA A 186 64.33 1.19 -35.17
C ALA A 186 64.05 0.66 -33.74
N ILE A 187 63.49 1.48 -32.85
CA ILE A 187 63.04 1.02 -31.53
C ILE A 187 61.91 0.00 -31.67
N ILE A 188 60.92 0.25 -32.54
CA ILE A 188 59.83 -0.69 -32.83
C ILE A 188 60.38 -2.03 -33.33
N LYS A 189 61.35 -2.02 -34.24
CA LYS A 189 62.04 -3.24 -34.68
C LYS A 189 62.77 -3.95 -33.55
N GLY A 190 63.33 -3.20 -32.60
CA GLY A 190 63.92 -3.75 -31.38
C GLY A 190 62.88 -4.40 -30.46
N ILE A 191 61.65 -3.87 -30.42
CA ILE A 191 60.52 -4.46 -29.68
C ILE A 191 60.11 -5.78 -30.35
N GLU A 192 59.99 -5.82 -31.67
CA GLU A 192 59.69 -7.05 -32.42
C GLU A 192 60.73 -8.15 -32.19
N GLN A 193 62.00 -7.77 -32.01
CA GLN A 193 63.11 -8.68 -31.70
C GLN A 193 63.22 -9.03 -30.22
N GLY A 194 62.34 -8.51 -29.36
CA GLY A 194 62.36 -8.72 -27.91
C GLY A 194 63.54 -8.08 -27.17
N ARG A 195 64.26 -7.15 -27.82
CA ARG A 195 65.41 -6.43 -27.24
C ARG A 195 65.06 -5.07 -26.66
N CYS A 196 63.93 -4.50 -27.05
CA CYS A 196 63.35 -3.28 -26.48
C CYS A 196 61.94 -3.55 -25.93
N GLN A 197 61.42 -2.63 -25.13
CA GLN A 197 60.05 -2.68 -24.59
C GLN A 197 59.19 -1.50 -25.08
N ILE A 198 57.88 -1.60 -24.90
CA ILE A 198 56.91 -0.57 -25.31
C ILE A 198 57.13 0.74 -24.52
N GLU A 199 57.63 0.63 -23.29
CA GLU A 199 58.01 1.78 -22.47
C GLU A 199 59.18 2.55 -23.09
N ASP A 200 60.07 1.89 -23.84
CA ASP A 200 61.23 2.53 -24.46
C ASP A 200 60.82 3.43 -25.63
N ILE A 201 59.81 3.03 -26.43
CA ILE A 201 59.25 3.90 -27.48
C ILE A 201 58.44 5.06 -26.88
N SER A 202 57.64 4.78 -25.87
CA SER A 202 56.85 5.80 -25.16
C SER A 202 57.76 6.85 -24.52
N PHE A 203 58.87 6.41 -23.93
CA PHE A 203 59.91 7.28 -23.37
C PHE A 203 60.57 8.15 -24.44
N PHE A 204 60.91 7.58 -25.60
CA PHE A 204 61.49 8.33 -26.71
C PHE A 204 60.53 9.38 -27.27
N GLU A 205 59.26 9.05 -27.45
CA GLU A 205 58.26 10.00 -27.96
C GLU A 205 57.99 11.16 -27.00
N ALA A 206 57.96 10.88 -25.69
CA ALA A 206 57.71 11.88 -24.66
C ALA A 206 58.92 12.77 -24.36
N THR A 207 60.14 12.19 -24.37
CA THR A 207 61.35 12.87 -23.87
C THR A 207 62.36 13.22 -24.96
N TYR A 208 62.20 12.67 -26.16
CA TYR A 208 63.17 12.75 -27.25
C TYR A 208 64.57 12.23 -26.87
N LYS A 209 64.64 11.33 -25.88
CA LYS A 209 65.85 10.66 -25.43
C LYS A 209 65.69 9.14 -25.52
N LEU A 210 66.78 8.44 -25.77
CA LEU A 210 66.81 6.98 -25.76
C LEU A 210 66.95 6.48 -24.33
N SER A 211 66.25 5.40 -24.00
CA SER A 211 66.53 4.64 -22.79
C SER A 211 67.81 3.82 -22.98
N ASP A 212 68.48 3.45 -21.89
CA ASP A 212 69.74 2.69 -21.94
C ASP A 212 69.63 1.40 -22.78
N ARG A 213 68.45 0.75 -22.76
CA ARG A 213 68.15 -0.45 -23.56
C ARG A 213 68.04 -0.14 -25.05
N ALA A 214 67.27 0.90 -25.39
CA ALA A 214 67.12 1.35 -26.77
C ALA A 214 68.45 1.90 -27.34
N GLU A 215 69.24 2.62 -26.54
CA GLU A 215 70.56 3.10 -26.93
C GLU A 215 71.53 1.95 -27.17
N LYS A 216 71.54 0.93 -26.30
CA LYS A 216 72.35 -0.28 -26.49
C LYS A 216 71.95 -1.03 -27.76
N PHE A 217 70.65 -1.22 -27.99
CA PHE A 217 70.14 -1.86 -29.22
C PHE A 217 70.50 -1.08 -30.49
N LEU A 218 70.36 0.24 -30.46
CA LEU A 218 70.70 1.09 -31.60
C LEU A 218 72.21 1.13 -31.84
N ASN A 219 73.02 1.17 -30.79
CA ASN A 219 74.48 1.12 -30.90
C ASN A 219 74.99 -0.23 -31.41
N GLU A 220 74.37 -1.34 -31.00
CA GLU A 220 74.65 -2.68 -31.54
C GLU A 220 74.24 -2.82 -33.01
N ASN A 221 73.21 -2.10 -33.45
CA ASN A 221 72.72 -2.11 -34.84
C ASN A 221 73.24 -0.94 -35.70
N LYS A 222 74.10 -0.06 -35.16
CA LYS A 222 74.69 1.06 -35.90
C LYS A 222 75.58 0.61 -37.07
N GLU A 223 76.02 -0.65 -37.11
CA GLU A 223 76.74 -1.22 -38.26
C GLU A 223 75.83 -1.47 -39.50
N ASN A 224 74.50 -1.40 -39.37
CA ASN A 224 73.56 -1.60 -40.49
C ASN A 224 72.70 -0.36 -40.81
N ILE A 225 73.04 0.80 -40.23
CA ILE A 225 72.33 2.08 -40.46
C ILE A 225 73.37 3.18 -40.76
N ILE A 226 74.25 2.93 -41.73
CA ILE A 226 74.96 3.94 -42.55
C ILE A 226 74.86 3.47 -44.00
#